data_AF-A0A849ETD2-F1
#
_entry.id   AF-A0A849ETD2-F1
#
_cell.length_a   1.000
_cell.length_b   1.000
_cell.length_c   1.000
_cell.angle_alpha   90.00
_cell.angle_beta   90.00
_cell.angle_gamma   90.00
#
_symmetry.space_group_name_H-M   'P 1'
#
loop_
_entity.id
_entity.type
_entity.pdbx_description
1 polymer ?
#
loop_
_entity_poly.entity_id
_entity_poly.type
_entity_poly.pdbx_seq_one_letter_code
_entity_poly.pdbx_strand_id
1 'polypeptide(L)' 'MSIRPEGENLRNAVKWFSAERQADPAKPIHKLLDEACLTFNLTPAESAYLEQLTQGKKQAY' A
#
# COMPACT_ATOMS: atom_id res chain seq x y z
N MET A 1 -24.15 -13.38 9.05
CA MET A 1 -23.43 -12.11 8.81
C MET A 1 -21.93 -12.40 8.84
N SER A 2 -21.37 -12.79 7.71
CA SER A 2 -19.92 -12.94 7.59
C SER A 2 -19.41 -11.62 7.02
N ILE A 3 -19.03 -10.72 7.92
CA ILE A 3 -18.28 -9.50 7.59
C ILE A 3 -16.93 -10.02 7.09
N ARG A 4 -16.83 -10.37 5.81
CA ARG A 4 -15.55 -10.65 5.18
C ARG A 4 -14.68 -9.42 5.45
N PRO A 5 -13.45 -9.56 5.99
CA PRO A 5 -12.57 -8.42 6.12
C PRO A 5 -12.03 -8.11 4.73
N GLU A 6 -12.87 -7.53 3.87
CA GLU A 6 -12.45 -6.94 2.60
C GLU A 6 -11.46 -5.81 2.96
N GLY A 7 -10.16 -6.13 2.88
CA GLY A 7 -9.07 -5.21 3.19
C GLY A 7 -8.22 -5.52 4.43
N GLU A 8 -8.21 -6.74 4.98
CA GLU A 8 -7.20 -7.12 5.99
C GLU A 8 -5.78 -7.04 5.41
N ASN A 9 -5.59 -7.54 4.19
CA ASN A 9 -4.33 -7.46 3.46
C ASN A 9 -3.91 -6.01 3.23
N LEU A 10 -4.82 -5.16 2.73
CA LEU A 10 -4.58 -3.73 2.60
C LEU A 10 -4.16 -3.06 3.91
N ARG A 11 -4.84 -3.35 5.03
CA ARG A 11 -4.50 -2.75 6.34
C ARG A 11 -3.11 -3.18 6.81
N ASN A 12 -2.76 -4.45 6.64
CA ASN A 12 -1.44 -4.95 6.98
C ASN A 12 -0.36 -4.36 6.07
N ALA A 13 -0.63 -4.24 4.77
CA ALA A 13 0.25 -3.61 3.80
C ALA A 13 0.51 -2.13 4.14
N VAL A 14 -0.53 -1.35 4.48
CA VAL A 14 -0.38 0.07 4.86
C VAL A 14 0.44 0.22 6.14
N LYS A 15 0.24 -0.65 7.14
CA LYS A 15 1.04 -0.65 8.37
C LYS A 15 2.50 -0.95 8.09
N TRP A 16 2.77 -2.01 7.32
CA TRP A 16 4.12 -2.39 6.92
C TRP A 16 4.78 -1.28 6.11
N PHE A 17 4.09 -0.75 5.09
CA PHE A 17 4.56 0.36 4.26
C PHE A 17 4.93 1.59 5.11
N SER A 18 4.11 1.94 6.10
CA SER A 18 4.37 3.09 6.98
C SER A 18 5.58 2.86 7.88
N ALA A 19 5.81 1.62 8.33
CA ALA A 19 7.00 1.26 9.09
C ALA A 19 8.25 1.30 8.20
N GLU A 20 8.17 0.72 6.99
CA GLU A 20 9.27 0.66 6.03
C GLU A 20 9.67 2.06 5.55
N ARG A 21 8.70 2.96 5.35
CA ARG A 21 8.94 4.37 5.02
C ARG A 21 9.57 5.15 6.17
N GLN A 22 9.24 4.82 7.42
CA GLN A 22 9.88 5.44 8.60
C GLN A 22 11.29 4.92 8.80
N ALA A 23 11.53 3.64 8.54
CA ALA A 23 12.86 3.04 8.58
C ALA A 23 13.76 3.57 7.46
N ASP A 24 13.20 3.75 6.26
CA ASP A 24 13.94 4.10 5.06
C ASP A 24 13.21 5.17 4.22
N PRO A 25 13.27 6.45 4.62
CA PRO A 25 12.57 7.54 3.93
C PRO A 25 13.14 7.82 2.53
N ALA A 26 14.32 7.29 2.21
CA ALA A 26 14.93 7.37 0.89
C ALA A 26 14.41 6.29 -0.08
N LYS A 27 13.76 5.22 0.42
CA LYS A 27 13.18 4.20 -0.45
C LYS A 27 12.04 4.79 -1.27
N PRO A 28 12.03 4.54 -2.59
CA PRO A 28 10.97 5.05 -3.43
C PRO A 28 9.67 4.30 -3.19
N ILE A 29 8.56 5.04 -3.18
CA ILE A 29 7.21 4.53 -2.90
C ILE A 29 6.83 3.36 -3.82
N HIS A 30 7.22 3.42 -5.11
CA HIS A 30 6.93 2.34 -6.06
C HIS A 30 7.58 1.00 -5.66
N LYS A 31 8.76 1.02 -5.01
CA LYS A 31 9.41 -0.21 -4.52
C LYS A 31 8.65 -0.79 -3.33
N LEU A 32 8.30 0.06 -2.38
CA LEU A 32 7.51 -0.35 -1.22
C LEU A 32 6.12 -0.84 -1.62
N LEU A 33 5.52 -0.25 -2.66
CA LEU A 33 4.25 -0.69 -3.23
C LEU A 33 4.36 -2.08 -3.84
N ASP A 34 5.39 -2.32 -4.65
CA ASP A 34 5.65 -3.62 -5.30
C ASP A 34 5.91 -4.71 -4.25
N GLU A 35 6.76 -4.43 -3.25
CA GLU A 35 7.02 -5.35 -2.13
C GLU A 35 5.77 -5.63 -1.31
N ALA A 36 4.96 -4.61 -1.02
CA ALA A 36 3.69 -4.79 -0.32
C ALA A 36 2.69 -5.61 -1.15
N CYS A 37 2.64 -5.39 -2.46
CA CYS A 37 1.76 -6.12 -3.38
C CYS A 37 2.13 -7.61 -3.44
N LEU A 38 3.42 -7.93 -3.50
CA LEU A 38 3.94 -9.30 -3.49
C LEU A 38 3.78 -9.97 -2.12
N THR A 39 4.04 -9.25 -1.03
CA THR A 39 4.02 -9.79 0.34
C THR A 39 2.60 -10.04 0.84
N PHE A 40 1.70 -9.07 0.63
CA PHE A 40 0.31 -9.16 1.10
C PHE A 40 -0.64 -9.68 0.02
N ASN A 41 -0.10 -10.03 -1.15
CA ASN A 41 -0.83 -10.58 -2.28
C ASN A 41 -2.04 -9.69 -2.66
N LEU A 42 -1.79 -8.37 -2.68
CA LEU A 42 -2.82 -7.35 -2.87
C LEU A 42 -3.51 -7.53 -4.22
N THR A 43 -4.81 -7.35 -4.23
CA THR A 43 -5.57 -7.30 -5.48
C THR A 43 -5.26 -5.99 -6.24
N PRO A 44 -5.51 -5.94 -7.57
CA PRO A 44 -5.34 -4.72 -8.36
C PRO A 44 -6.09 -3.49 -7.79
N ALA A 45 -7.22 -3.74 -7.10
CA ALA A 45 -7.98 -2.70 -6.42
C ALA A 45 -7.27 -2.18 -5.17
N GLU A 46 -6.69 -3.08 -4.36
CA GLU A 46 -5.95 -2.71 -3.16
C GLU A 46 -4.61 -2.04 -3.48
N SER A 47 -3.89 -2.51 -4.51
CA SER A 47 -2.64 -1.89 -4.96
C SER A 47 -2.88 -0.48 -5.46
N ALA A 48 -3.93 -0.26 -6.26
CA ALA A 48 -4.32 1.09 -6.72
C ALA A 48 -4.70 2.01 -5.55
N TYR A 49 -5.39 1.49 -4.53
CA TYR A 49 -5.71 2.26 -3.33
C TYR A 49 -4.46 2.62 -2.52
N LEU A 50 -3.53 1.69 -2.34
CA LEU A 50 -2.27 1.92 -1.62
C LEU A 50 -1.36 2.91 -2.37
N GLU A 51 -1.33 2.84 -3.70
CA GLU A 51 -0.66 3.81 -4.55
C GLU A 51 -1.28 5.21 -4.40
N GLN A 52 -2.61 5.33 -4.46
CA GLN A 52 -3.30 6.61 -4.26
C GLN A 52 -3.05 7.22 -2.87
N LEU A 53 -3.05 6.38 -1.83
CA LEU A 53 -2.80 6.79 -0.45
C LEU A 53 -1.38 7.37 -0.29
N THR A 54 -0.42 6.79 -1.01
CA THR A 54 1.01 7.13 -0.89
C THR A 54 1.45 8.24 -1.84
N GLN A 55 0.81 8.36 -3.00
CA GLN A 55 1.10 9.40 -4.00
C GLN A 55 0.50 10.77 -3.72
N GLY A 56 -0.37 10.93 -2.72
CA GLY A 56 -0.82 12.23 -2.18
C GLY A 56 -0.94 13.34 -3.25
N LYS A 57 -1.72 13.08 -4.32
CA LYS A 57 -1.95 13.97 -5.48
C LYS A 57 -0.75 14.82 -5.93
N LYS A 58 -0.04 14.34 -6.95
CA LYS A 58 0.41 15.19 -8.06
C LYS A 58 -0.24 14.75 -9.36
N GLN A 59 -1.57 14.81 -9.41
CA GLN A 59 -2.26 14.99 -10.68
C GLN A 59 -2.14 16.47 -11.03
N ALA A 60 -0.99 16.86 -11.58
CA ALA A 60 -0.84 18.11 -12.31
C ALA A 60 -0.96 17.75 -13.79
N TYR A 61 -2.15 17.97 -14.34
CA TYR A 61 -2.36 18.12 -15.77
C TYR A 61 -2.90 19.53 -15.99
#